data_AF-A0A0B7G1T6-F1
#
_entry.id   AF-A0A0B7G1T6-F1
#
_cell.length_a   1.000
_cell.length_b   1.000
_cell.length_c   1.000
_cell.angle_alpha   90.00
_cell.angle_beta   90.00
_cell.angle_gamma   90.00
#
_symmetry.space_group_name_H-M   'P 1'
#
loop_
_entity.id
_entity.type
_entity.pdbx_description
1 polymer ?
#
loop_
_entity_poly.entity_id
_entity_poly.type
_entity_poly.pdbx_seq_one_letter_code
_entity_poly.pdbx_strand_id
1 'polypeptide(L)'
;MSSKPSGRPKHGRKSTGDDDVSPGKDRGSKRRKTAHMGDDGIAGVYAKKLQEAEAALKRDMQAMEAELAKEEAAYAAAMERIISVRRQSAIWRGERMAQWDATRRELMAQQQDSELAAELARVRMKQSHPTRSMDRPGRVRERLKKRTAELKQAEAERAAKQQPEIIVEDGICYISDLDDEFMEALDGGTPMHSESDDRDSLASADSISDDDFDDRNAPMSPIGENIEVEQGDESDDDLEVDGLSNHSDYVTDDASHAPTSSTLDREASARRAREQAELLERQARARAEVEHAQAERARLRRERELRAKEEEVRREQQERARREQQERSRREQQERARQDYEQQQRRAAEAHHRSQPRRSLDPNSDSAAWARYTAQWNKLQTMGVPGKKNSDAILFFSNIPWPTVRAPRGPDDITKEAVASLVLSSSHSHDKNVKARLRELLLLWHPDKFVGRWMCYVVPTDQPDVTEGVMAVARIANELMAERNLRLL
;
A
#
# COMPACT_ATOMS: atom_id res chain seq x y z
N MET A 1 -25.31 42.80 5.59
CA MET A 1 -25.08 44.03 4.80
C MET A 1 -23.66 43.95 4.25
N SER A 2 -23.39 43.50 3.04
CA SER A 2 -23.56 44.29 1.81
C SER A 2 -23.44 43.34 0.61
N SER A 3 -24.53 43.23 -0.16
CA SER A 3 -24.67 42.37 -1.32
C SER A 3 -24.10 43.08 -2.56
N LYS A 4 -23.17 42.45 -3.29
CA LYS A 4 -22.78 42.93 -4.63
C LYS A 4 -23.62 42.23 -5.70
N PRO A 5 -24.26 42.98 -6.61
CA PRO A 5 -25.25 42.43 -7.54
C PRO A 5 -24.60 41.88 -8.83
N SER A 6 -25.17 40.79 -9.31
CA SER A 6 -24.96 40.17 -10.61
C SER A 6 -25.37 41.09 -11.76
N GLY A 7 -24.45 41.30 -12.70
CA GLY A 7 -24.66 42.06 -13.93
C GLY A 7 -25.57 41.33 -14.92
N ARG A 8 -26.52 42.07 -15.49
CA ARG A 8 -27.54 41.64 -16.46
C ARG A 8 -27.03 41.85 -17.89
N PRO A 9 -27.16 40.89 -18.83
CA PRO A 9 -26.81 41.11 -20.24
C PRO A 9 -27.83 42.02 -20.92
N LYS A 10 -27.36 43.06 -21.62
CA LYS A 10 -28.19 43.95 -22.43
C LYS A 10 -28.45 43.32 -23.79
N HIS A 11 -29.71 43.02 -24.11
CA HIS A 11 -30.16 42.76 -25.47
C HIS A 11 -30.09 44.04 -26.29
N GLY A 12 -29.14 44.12 -27.23
CA GLY A 12 -29.06 45.17 -28.24
C GLY A 12 -30.00 44.85 -29.40
N ARG A 13 -31.20 45.43 -29.38
CA ARG A 13 -32.09 45.54 -30.54
C ARG A 13 -31.53 46.64 -31.46
N LYS A 14 -30.93 46.29 -32.60
CA LYS A 14 -30.67 47.24 -33.69
C LYS A 14 -31.76 47.09 -34.74
N SER A 15 -32.52 48.18 -34.88
CA SER A 15 -33.57 48.41 -35.86
C SER A 15 -33.12 49.60 -36.70
N THR A 16 -32.80 49.35 -37.98
CA THR A 16 -32.68 50.30 -39.09
C THR A 16 -32.76 49.39 -40.34
N GLY A 17 -33.78 49.38 -41.20
CA GLY A 17 -34.55 50.51 -41.68
C GLY A 17 -33.79 51.12 -42.85
N ASP A 18 -33.98 50.58 -44.05
CA ASP A 18 -33.77 51.29 -45.32
C ASP A 18 -34.70 50.68 -46.38
N ASP A 19 -35.72 51.48 -46.67
CA ASP A 19 -36.56 51.43 -47.85
C ASP A 19 -35.71 51.78 -49.08
N ASP A 20 -35.75 50.96 -50.13
CA ASP A 20 -35.53 51.49 -51.47
C ASP A 20 -36.54 50.91 -52.45
N VAL A 21 -37.21 51.84 -53.12
CA VAL A 21 -38.44 51.71 -53.86
C VAL A 21 -38.13 52.00 -55.33
N SER A 22 -38.63 51.12 -56.19
CA SER A 22 -39.00 51.38 -57.60
C SER A 22 -37.90 51.39 -58.68
N PRO A 23 -38.25 51.35 -59.98
CA PRO A 23 -39.41 50.69 -60.61
C PRO A 23 -39.08 49.97 -61.94
N GLY A 24 -39.97 49.06 -62.34
CA GLY A 24 -40.64 49.19 -63.64
C GLY A 24 -40.06 48.46 -64.87
N LYS A 25 -40.98 47.71 -65.49
CA LYS A 25 -41.08 47.35 -66.92
C LYS A 25 -40.10 46.27 -67.41
N ASP A 26 -40.62 45.10 -67.76
CA ASP A 26 -41.10 44.97 -69.14
C ASP A 26 -42.07 43.80 -69.36
N ARG A 27 -43.08 44.08 -70.18
CA ARG A 27 -44.17 43.18 -70.56
C ARG A 27 -43.74 42.36 -71.77
N GLY A 28 -43.23 41.16 -71.54
CA GLY A 28 -42.91 40.17 -72.57
C GLY A 28 -43.91 39.02 -72.61
N SER A 29 -45.04 39.23 -73.26
CA SER A 29 -46.06 38.22 -73.56
C SER A 29 -45.46 37.06 -74.37
N LYS A 30 -45.23 35.90 -73.73
CA LYS A 30 -45.00 34.62 -74.41
C LYS A 30 -45.86 33.54 -73.78
N ARG A 31 -47.03 33.38 -74.39
CA ARG A 31 -47.79 32.15 -74.62
C ARG A 31 -47.46 30.99 -73.67
N ARG A 32 -48.39 30.78 -72.74
CA ARG A 32 -48.68 29.50 -72.07
C ARG A 32 -48.49 28.33 -73.04
N LYS A 33 -47.36 27.62 -72.92
CA LYS A 33 -47.33 26.17 -73.10
C LYS A 33 -47.59 25.62 -71.71
N THR A 34 -48.80 25.15 -71.46
CA THR A 34 -49.11 24.27 -70.34
C THR A 34 -48.41 22.94 -70.60
N ALA A 35 -47.08 22.94 -70.45
CA ALA A 35 -46.36 21.72 -70.17
C ALA A 35 -46.87 21.27 -68.81
N HIS A 36 -47.35 20.04 -68.79
CA HIS A 36 -47.63 19.25 -67.60
C HIS A 36 -46.31 19.14 -66.82
N MET A 37 -45.93 20.21 -66.13
CA MET A 37 -44.81 20.22 -65.18
C MET A 37 -45.37 19.52 -63.97
N GLY A 38 -45.09 18.22 -63.90
CA GLY A 38 -45.60 17.31 -62.89
C GLY A 38 -45.35 17.83 -61.49
N ASP A 39 -46.25 17.46 -60.59
CA ASP A 39 -46.17 17.66 -59.13
C ASP A 39 -44.89 17.05 -58.50
N ASP A 40 -44.03 16.41 -59.29
CA ASP A 40 -42.72 15.87 -58.92
C ASP A 40 -41.73 16.95 -58.43
N GLY A 41 -41.94 18.23 -58.77
CA GLY A 41 -41.02 19.32 -58.42
C GLY A 41 -41.01 19.69 -56.94
N ILE A 42 -42.15 19.59 -56.24
CA ILE A 42 -42.25 19.96 -54.83
C ILE A 42 -41.67 18.84 -53.95
N ALA A 43 -41.99 17.58 -54.28
CA ALA A 43 -41.45 16.41 -53.58
C ALA A 43 -39.91 16.36 -53.64
N GLY A 44 -39.32 16.66 -54.80
CA GLY A 44 -37.86 16.72 -54.95
C GLY A 44 -37.19 17.79 -54.07
N VAL A 45 -37.82 18.96 -53.89
CA VAL A 45 -37.29 20.03 -53.04
C VAL A 45 -37.32 19.62 -51.56
N TYR A 46 -38.39 18.96 -51.10
CA TYR A 46 -38.46 18.44 -49.73
C TYR A 46 -37.47 17.31 -49.48
N ALA A 47 -37.31 16.38 -50.44
CA ALA A 47 -36.31 15.31 -50.33
C ALA A 47 -34.88 15.87 -50.20
N LYS A 48 -34.53 16.89 -51.00
CA LYS A 48 -33.22 17.54 -50.91
C LYS A 48 -33.02 18.26 -49.57
N LYS A 49 -34.03 19.00 -49.10
CA LYS A 49 -33.97 19.66 -47.78
C LYS A 49 -33.84 18.66 -46.63
N LEU A 50 -34.51 17.50 -46.74
CA LEU A 50 -34.40 16.44 -45.76
C LEU A 50 -32.98 15.84 -45.73
N GLN A 51 -32.41 15.54 -46.90
CA GLN A 51 -31.02 15.07 -47.00
C GLN A 51 -30.00 16.10 -46.47
N GLU A 52 -30.22 17.39 -46.74
CA GLU A 52 -29.38 18.46 -46.21
C GLU A 52 -29.48 18.56 -44.67
N ALA A 53 -30.69 18.41 -44.11
CA ALA A 53 -30.90 18.39 -42.67
C ALA A 53 -30.29 17.16 -41.99
N GLU A 54 -30.44 15.97 -42.59
CA GLU A 54 -29.79 14.74 -42.11
C GLU A 54 -28.27 14.85 -42.14
N ALA A 55 -27.71 15.43 -43.22
CA ALA A 55 -26.28 15.67 -43.31
C ALA A 55 -25.79 16.71 -42.28
N ALA A 56 -26.59 17.74 -41.99
CA ALA A 56 -26.28 18.70 -40.93
C ALA A 56 -26.26 18.02 -39.55
N LEU A 57 -27.27 17.22 -39.22
CA LEU A 57 -27.34 16.49 -37.96
C LEU A 57 -26.18 15.50 -37.79
N LYS A 58 -25.78 14.80 -38.87
CA LYS A 58 -24.59 13.93 -38.84
C LYS A 58 -23.30 14.70 -38.55
N ARG A 59 -23.13 15.89 -39.13
CA ARG A 59 -21.96 16.74 -38.84
C ARG A 59 -21.96 17.23 -37.39
N ASP A 60 -23.12 17.61 -36.87
CA ASP A 60 -23.24 18.06 -35.47
C ASP A 60 -22.97 16.91 -34.49
N MET A 61 -23.45 15.69 -34.77
CA MET A 61 -23.12 14.50 -33.99
C MET A 61 -21.61 14.21 -33.99
N GLN A 62 -20.98 14.21 -35.18
CA GLN A 62 -19.53 14.02 -35.30
C GLN A 62 -18.72 15.12 -34.58
N ALA A 63 -19.21 16.37 -34.59
CA ALA A 63 -18.58 17.46 -33.87
C ALA A 63 -18.69 17.26 -32.34
N MET A 64 -19.84 16.81 -31.83
CA MET A 64 -20.00 16.48 -30.41
C MET A 64 -19.11 15.29 -29.99
N GLU A 65 -19.03 14.23 -30.81
CA GLU A 65 -18.14 13.10 -30.56
C GLU A 65 -16.66 13.53 -30.53
N ALA A 66 -16.26 14.43 -31.44
CA ALA A 66 -14.90 14.96 -31.47
C ALA A 66 -14.58 15.84 -30.25
N GLU A 67 -15.53 16.62 -29.74
CA GLU A 67 -15.35 17.38 -28.49
C GLU A 67 -15.27 16.45 -27.28
N LEU A 68 -16.12 15.42 -27.20
CA LEU A 68 -16.05 14.42 -26.14
C LEU A 68 -14.68 13.70 -26.13
N ALA A 69 -14.18 13.30 -27.29
CA ALA A 69 -12.85 12.68 -27.43
C ALA A 69 -11.71 13.62 -26.97
N LYS A 70 -11.84 14.95 -27.18
CA LYS A 70 -10.86 15.92 -26.67
C LYS A 70 -10.91 16.03 -25.15
N GLU A 71 -12.11 16.02 -24.55
CA GLU A 71 -12.26 16.04 -23.09
C GLU A 71 -11.69 14.77 -22.44
N GLU A 72 -11.96 13.60 -23.02
CA GLU A 72 -11.39 12.33 -22.58
C GLU A 72 -9.86 12.33 -22.67
N ALA A 73 -9.30 12.83 -23.78
CA ALA A 73 -7.84 12.96 -23.93
C ALA A 73 -7.24 13.94 -22.90
N ALA A 74 -7.92 15.05 -22.60
CA ALA A 74 -7.48 15.99 -21.58
C ALA A 74 -7.50 15.39 -20.17
N TYR A 75 -8.52 14.59 -19.86
CA TYR A 75 -8.63 13.86 -18.59
C TYR A 75 -7.54 12.78 -18.46
N ALA A 76 -7.31 11.99 -19.52
CA ALA A 76 -6.23 11.00 -19.56
C ALA A 76 -4.86 11.66 -19.32
N ALA A 77 -4.57 12.78 -20.00
CA ALA A 77 -3.34 13.53 -19.80
C ALA A 77 -3.20 14.14 -18.38
N ALA A 78 -4.32 14.54 -17.75
CA ALA A 78 -4.31 14.95 -16.35
C ALA A 78 -4.00 13.78 -15.40
N MET A 79 -4.57 12.60 -15.66
CA MET A 79 -4.33 11.40 -14.85
C MET A 79 -2.87 10.94 -14.94
N GLU A 80 -2.28 10.94 -16.13
CA GLU A 80 -0.86 10.62 -16.33
C GLU A 80 0.07 11.59 -15.57
N ARG A 81 -0.26 12.89 -15.52
CA ARG A 81 0.50 13.87 -14.71
C ARG A 81 0.45 13.52 -13.22
N ILE A 82 -0.72 13.12 -12.69
CA ILE A 82 -0.86 12.71 -11.29
C ILE A 82 -0.06 11.44 -11.01
N ILE A 83 -0.12 10.45 -11.91
CA ILE A 83 0.63 9.19 -11.79
C ILE A 83 2.15 9.48 -11.82
N SER A 84 2.60 10.33 -12.74
CA SER A 84 4.01 10.77 -12.83
C SER A 84 4.49 11.43 -11.53
N VAL A 85 3.73 12.37 -10.97
CA VAL A 85 4.08 13.03 -9.69
C VAL A 85 4.15 12.02 -8.55
N ARG A 86 3.25 11.02 -8.51
CA ARG A 86 3.29 9.95 -7.51
C ARG A 86 4.52 9.06 -7.67
N ARG A 87 4.90 8.71 -8.90
CA ARG A 87 6.12 7.95 -9.20
C ARG A 87 7.37 8.71 -8.76
N GLN A 88 7.49 9.98 -9.13
CA GLN A 88 8.61 10.83 -8.70
C GLN A 88 8.69 10.97 -7.18
N SER A 89 7.53 11.12 -6.52
CA SER A 89 7.47 11.18 -5.05
C SER A 89 7.89 9.85 -4.40
N ALA A 90 7.60 8.71 -5.04
CA ALA A 90 8.03 7.40 -4.56
C ALA A 90 9.54 7.21 -4.69
N ILE A 91 10.12 7.58 -5.84
CA ILE A 91 11.57 7.57 -6.06
C ILE A 91 12.28 8.42 -5.00
N TRP A 92 11.81 9.65 -4.80
CA TRP A 92 12.40 10.56 -3.82
C TRP A 92 12.31 10.05 -2.38
N ARG A 93 11.22 9.38 -2.01
CA ARG A 93 11.12 8.69 -0.70
C ARG A 93 12.11 7.55 -0.59
N GLY A 94 12.27 6.74 -1.64
CA GLY A 94 13.25 5.66 -1.70
C GLY A 94 14.69 6.16 -1.53
N GLU A 95 15.08 7.19 -2.30
CA GLU A 95 16.39 7.83 -2.21
C GLU A 95 16.67 8.38 -0.80
N ARG A 96 15.68 9.06 -0.21
CA ARG A 96 15.81 9.58 1.15
C ARG A 96 15.96 8.48 2.20
N MET A 97 15.22 7.38 2.08
CA MET A 97 15.36 6.24 2.97
C MET A 97 16.74 5.58 2.81
N ALA A 98 17.21 5.40 1.59
CA ALA A 98 18.53 4.85 1.30
C ALA A 98 19.66 5.73 1.88
N GLN A 99 19.53 7.06 1.77
CA GLN A 99 20.46 8.01 2.41
C GLN A 99 20.44 7.86 3.94
N TRP A 100 19.25 7.75 4.54
CA TRP A 100 19.13 7.56 5.98
C TRP A 100 19.77 6.23 6.43
N ASP A 101 19.54 5.13 5.73
CA ASP A 101 20.16 3.83 6.02
C ASP A 101 21.68 3.85 5.82
N ALA A 102 22.19 4.60 4.84
CA ALA A 102 23.63 4.82 4.66
C ALA A 102 24.23 5.56 5.86
N THR A 103 23.63 6.68 6.28
CA THR A 103 24.10 7.44 7.45
C THR A 103 24.04 6.63 8.74
N ARG A 104 23.00 5.79 8.89
CA ARG A 104 22.88 4.88 10.04
C ARG A 104 23.97 3.82 10.05
N ARG A 105 24.28 3.22 8.90
CA ARG A 105 25.39 2.25 8.77
C ARG A 105 26.74 2.88 9.09
N GLU A 106 26.98 4.10 8.60
CA GLU A 106 28.19 4.84 8.90
C GLU A 106 28.33 5.13 10.40
N LEU A 107 27.25 5.55 11.07
CA LEU A 107 27.26 5.78 12.52
C LEU A 107 27.57 4.48 13.30
N MET A 108 27.01 3.34 12.88
CA MET A 108 27.30 2.05 13.51
C MET A 108 28.76 1.64 13.30
N ALA A 109 29.33 1.89 12.12
CA ALA A 109 30.75 1.64 11.85
C ALA A 109 31.65 2.52 12.73
N GLN A 110 31.34 3.83 12.85
CA GLN A 110 32.07 4.73 13.75
C GLN A 110 31.99 4.28 15.22
N GLN A 111 30.84 3.75 15.65
CA GLN A 111 30.70 3.20 16.99
C GLN A 111 31.61 1.98 17.19
N GLN A 112 31.64 1.04 16.24
CA GLN A 112 32.52 -0.13 16.30
C GLN A 112 34.01 0.26 16.31
N ASP A 113 34.42 1.22 15.49
CA ASP A 113 35.79 1.74 15.48
C ASP A 113 36.16 2.39 16.81
N SER A 114 35.22 3.12 17.44
CA SER A 114 35.43 3.74 18.76
C SER A 114 35.58 2.71 19.88
N GLU A 115 34.82 1.61 19.82
CA GLU A 115 34.92 0.48 20.76
C GLU A 115 36.26 -0.25 20.60
N LEU A 116 36.68 -0.50 19.36
CA LEU A 116 37.97 -1.12 19.06
C LEU A 116 39.14 -0.24 19.50
N ALA A 117 39.06 1.07 19.28
CA ALA A 117 40.05 2.03 19.77
C ALA A 117 40.12 2.05 21.31
N ALA A 118 38.97 1.98 21.99
CA ALA A 118 38.91 1.91 23.45
C ALA A 118 39.53 0.60 23.99
N GLU A 119 39.27 -0.54 23.34
CA GLU A 119 39.91 -1.82 23.68
C GLU A 119 41.43 -1.77 23.48
N LEU A 120 41.92 -1.23 22.35
CA LEU A 120 43.35 -1.04 22.13
C LEU A 120 43.98 -0.14 23.20
N ALA A 121 43.30 0.92 23.63
CA ALA A 121 43.75 1.78 24.72
C ALA A 121 43.83 1.01 26.06
N ARG A 122 42.84 0.16 26.36
CA ARG A 122 42.86 -0.72 27.55
C ARG A 122 44.04 -1.70 27.51
N VAL A 123 44.31 -2.31 26.37
CA VAL A 123 45.46 -3.22 26.18
C VAL A 123 46.78 -2.48 26.37
N ARG A 124 46.92 -1.28 25.80
CA ARG A 124 48.13 -0.45 25.97
C ARG A 124 48.35 -0.04 27.42
N MET A 125 47.29 0.35 28.14
CA MET A 125 47.39 0.65 29.57
C MET A 125 47.86 -0.57 30.38
N LYS A 126 47.33 -1.77 30.10
CA LYS A 126 47.77 -3.02 30.75
C LYS A 126 49.24 -3.34 30.51
N GLN A 127 49.78 -3.07 29.32
CA GLN A 127 51.20 -3.29 29.01
C GLN A 127 52.12 -2.23 29.66
N SER A 128 51.62 -1.00 29.82
CA SER A 128 52.39 0.13 30.38
C SER A 128 52.47 0.19 31.90
N HIS A 129 51.74 -0.68 32.62
CA HIS A 129 51.97 -0.88 34.04
C HIS A 129 53.10 -1.91 34.19
N PRO A 130 54.37 -1.50 34.37
CA PRO A 130 55.37 -2.42 34.85
C PRO A 130 54.77 -3.00 36.12
N THR A 131 54.59 -4.33 36.13
CA THR A 131 54.21 -5.04 37.34
C THR A 131 55.16 -4.56 38.41
N ARG A 132 54.71 -3.63 39.25
CA ARG A 132 55.43 -3.21 40.44
C ARG A 132 55.61 -4.52 41.18
N SER A 133 56.83 -5.04 41.14
CA SER A 133 57.31 -6.17 41.90
C SER A 133 56.98 -5.85 43.36
N MET A 134 55.77 -6.21 43.74
CA MET A 134 55.26 -6.08 45.08
C MET A 134 55.37 -7.48 45.63
N ASP A 135 56.32 -7.64 46.53
CA ASP A 135 56.55 -8.78 47.41
C ASP A 135 55.26 -9.50 47.81
N ARG A 136 54.78 -10.38 46.92
CA ARG A 136 53.70 -11.32 47.20
C ARG A 136 54.04 -12.29 48.34
N PRO A 137 55.31 -12.66 48.61
CA PRO A 137 55.62 -13.49 49.78
C PRO A 137 55.34 -12.76 51.11
N GLY A 138 55.56 -11.45 51.17
CA GLY A 138 55.41 -10.67 52.41
C GLY A 138 53.97 -10.61 52.92
N ARG A 139 53.03 -10.26 52.04
CA ARG A 139 51.61 -10.10 52.41
C ARG A 139 50.91 -11.43 52.72
N VAL A 140 51.32 -12.53 52.08
CA VAL A 140 50.78 -13.86 52.41
C VAL A 140 51.29 -14.31 53.79
N ARG A 141 52.57 -14.06 54.10
CA ARG A 141 53.15 -14.38 55.41
C ARG A 141 52.52 -13.55 56.53
N GLU A 142 52.18 -12.30 56.26
CA GLU A 142 51.49 -11.41 57.20
C GLU A 142 50.03 -11.83 57.44
N ARG A 143 49.31 -12.23 56.38
CA ARG A 143 47.95 -12.81 56.51
C ARG A 143 47.95 -14.14 57.28
N LEU A 144 48.96 -14.99 57.08
CA LEU A 144 49.11 -16.22 57.86
C LEU A 144 49.42 -15.92 59.34
N LYS A 145 50.30 -14.96 59.62
CA LYS A 145 50.60 -14.52 60.99
C LYS A 145 49.35 -13.97 61.68
N LYS A 146 48.52 -13.20 60.97
CA LYS A 146 47.26 -12.68 61.51
C LYS A 146 46.26 -13.80 61.83
N ARG A 147 46.03 -14.73 60.89
CA ARG A 147 45.13 -15.88 61.13
C ARG A 147 45.58 -16.80 62.26
N THR A 148 46.87 -17.02 62.41
CA THR A 148 47.40 -17.86 63.51
C THR A 148 47.29 -17.17 64.86
N ALA A 149 47.43 -15.84 64.92
CA ALA A 149 47.18 -15.08 66.14
C ALA A 149 45.69 -15.09 66.52
N GLU A 150 44.79 -14.92 65.56
CA GLU A 150 43.33 -14.98 65.77
C GLU A 150 42.89 -16.37 66.26
N LEU A 151 43.44 -17.44 65.71
CA LEU A 151 43.15 -18.81 66.17
C LEU A 151 43.62 -19.05 67.61
N LYS A 152 44.83 -18.60 67.98
CA LYS A 152 45.33 -18.73 69.36
C LYS A 152 44.49 -17.92 70.36
N GLN A 153 44.00 -16.75 69.94
CA GLN A 153 43.13 -15.93 70.78
C GLN A 153 41.78 -16.62 71.00
N ALA A 154 41.18 -17.20 69.95
CA ALA A 154 39.93 -17.94 70.05
C ALA A 154 40.07 -19.22 70.90
N GLU A 155 41.22 -19.90 70.83
CA GLU A 155 41.52 -21.07 71.67
C GLU A 155 41.70 -20.70 73.14
N ALA A 156 42.40 -19.60 73.44
CA ALA A 156 42.53 -19.08 74.80
C ALA A 156 41.17 -18.65 75.39
N GLU A 157 40.28 -18.08 74.58
CA GLU A 157 38.94 -17.71 75.01
C GLU A 157 38.06 -18.94 75.31
N ARG A 158 38.18 -20.02 74.50
CA ARG A 158 37.52 -21.29 74.81
C ARG A 158 38.05 -21.94 76.09
N ALA A 159 39.36 -21.92 76.30
CA ALA A 159 39.97 -22.45 77.52
C ALA A 159 39.51 -21.68 78.77
N ALA A 160 39.31 -20.36 78.67
CA ALA A 160 38.80 -19.54 79.76
C ALA A 160 37.32 -19.82 80.09
N LYS A 161 36.51 -20.20 79.09
CA LYS A 161 35.09 -20.54 79.27
C LYS A 161 34.84 -22.00 79.69
N GLN A 162 35.88 -22.84 79.70
CA GLN A 162 35.82 -24.24 80.13
C GLN A 162 36.16 -24.45 81.61
N GLN A 163 36.06 -23.43 82.45
CA GLN A 163 35.94 -23.67 83.89
C GLN A 163 34.47 -24.01 84.19
N PRO A 164 34.15 -25.25 84.61
CA PRO A 164 32.80 -25.57 85.05
C PRO A 164 32.52 -24.77 86.33
N GLU A 165 31.55 -23.86 86.27
CA GLU A 165 30.94 -23.29 87.48
C GLU A 165 30.24 -24.44 88.22
N ILE A 166 30.93 -25.00 89.22
CA ILE A 166 30.31 -25.91 90.18
C ILE A 166 29.51 -25.03 91.14
N ILE A 167 28.23 -24.82 90.82
CA ILE A 167 27.26 -24.23 91.74
C ILE A 167 26.78 -25.36 92.64
N VAL A 168 27.23 -25.36 93.90
CA VAL A 168 26.72 -26.26 94.95
C VAL A 168 25.64 -25.51 95.72
N GLU A 169 24.38 -25.72 95.37
CA GLU A 169 23.25 -25.41 96.24
C GLU A 169 22.49 -26.71 96.55
N ASP A 170 22.29 -26.97 97.85
CA ASP A 170 21.34 -27.92 98.44
C ASP A 170 21.41 -29.40 97.99
N GLY A 171 22.63 -29.93 97.83
CA GLY A 171 22.90 -31.36 98.04
C GLY A 171 22.36 -32.33 96.98
N ILE A 172 21.99 -31.86 95.79
CA ILE A 172 21.58 -32.72 94.67
C ILE A 172 22.22 -32.22 93.37
N CYS A 173 23.18 -32.98 92.83
CA CYS A 173 23.85 -32.69 91.56
C CYS A 173 22.97 -33.07 90.36
N TYR A 174 22.66 -32.09 89.49
CA TYR A 174 22.07 -32.33 88.17
C TYR A 174 23.13 -32.13 87.08
N ILE A 175 23.28 -33.13 86.20
CA ILE A 175 24.02 -33.04 84.93
C ILE A 175 22.96 -32.91 83.84
N SER A 176 22.84 -31.74 83.23
CA SER A 176 21.90 -31.49 82.13
C SER A 176 22.61 -31.71 80.79
N ASP A 177 22.52 -32.93 80.28
CA ASP A 177 22.73 -33.25 78.87
C ASP A 177 21.35 -33.58 78.25
N LEU A 178 21.18 -33.21 76.97
CA LEU A 178 20.11 -33.55 76.02
C LEU A 178 19.03 -32.48 75.82
N ASP A 179 19.10 -31.80 74.67
CA ASP A 179 17.90 -31.42 73.92
C ASP A 179 17.92 -32.17 72.57
N ASP A 180 17.01 -33.15 72.52
CA ASP A 180 16.52 -33.87 71.36
C ASP A 180 15.55 -32.98 70.57
N GLU A 181 15.95 -32.47 69.39
CA GLU A 181 14.99 -32.07 68.35
C GLU A 181 15.47 -32.56 66.98
N PHE A 182 15.18 -33.85 66.77
CA PHE A 182 15.26 -34.59 65.52
C PHE A 182 13.84 -34.70 64.93
N MET A 183 13.75 -34.55 63.60
CA MET A 183 12.63 -34.93 62.71
C MET A 183 11.46 -33.96 62.49
N GLU A 184 11.45 -33.31 61.32
CA GLU A 184 10.29 -33.44 60.43
C GLU A 184 10.59 -33.17 58.93
N ALA A 185 10.13 -34.12 58.12
CA ALA A 185 9.53 -34.02 56.79
C ALA A 185 10.36 -33.75 55.51
N LEU A 186 10.19 -34.74 54.62
CA LEU A 186 10.58 -34.88 53.23
C LEU A 186 9.54 -34.23 52.29
N ASP A 187 10.00 -33.55 51.25
CA ASP A 187 9.45 -33.46 49.88
C ASP A 187 10.41 -32.54 49.10
N GLY A 188 10.94 -32.80 47.91
CA GLY A 188 10.50 -33.56 46.75
C GLY A 188 10.81 -32.68 45.54
N GLY A 189 11.89 -32.94 44.79
CA GLY A 189 12.30 -32.05 43.68
C GLY A 189 13.62 -32.39 43.01
N THR A 190 13.68 -33.51 42.31
CA THR A 190 14.78 -33.96 41.44
C THR A 190 14.87 -33.08 40.17
N PRO A 191 16.05 -32.55 39.77
CA PRO A 191 16.25 -31.96 38.46
C PRO A 191 16.65 -33.04 37.44
N MET A 192 15.81 -33.25 36.43
CA MET A 192 16.15 -34.08 35.26
C MET A 192 17.22 -33.40 34.41
N HIS A 193 18.42 -33.97 34.43
CA HIS A 193 19.38 -33.88 33.33
C HIS A 193 18.85 -34.73 32.15
N SER A 194 18.79 -34.16 30.96
CA SER A 194 18.71 -34.93 29.73
C SER A 194 19.80 -34.44 28.79
N GLU A 195 20.89 -35.20 28.79
CA GLU A 195 21.81 -35.32 27.67
C GLU A 195 21.09 -36.03 26.53
N SER A 196 21.18 -35.46 25.33
CA SER A 196 21.10 -36.24 24.09
C SER A 196 21.96 -35.54 23.06
N ASP A 197 23.08 -36.18 22.76
CA ASP A 197 23.88 -36.00 21.56
C ASP A 197 22.99 -36.05 20.32
N ASP A 198 23.18 -35.09 19.41
CA ASP A 198 23.10 -35.34 17.98
C ASP A 198 24.11 -34.42 17.27
N ARG A 199 25.23 -35.05 16.91
CA ARG A 199 26.12 -34.62 15.83
C ARG A 199 25.45 -35.04 14.53
N ASP A 200 25.21 -34.12 13.61
CA ASP A 200 25.58 -34.26 12.21
C ASP A 200 25.06 -33.11 11.34
N SER A 201 25.78 -32.90 10.23
CA SER A 201 25.43 -32.11 9.06
C SER A 201 25.84 -30.63 9.05
N LEU A 202 27.16 -30.47 8.93
CA LEU A 202 27.76 -29.43 8.09
C LEU A 202 27.40 -29.72 6.63
N ALA A 203 26.55 -28.89 6.02
CA ALA A 203 26.43 -28.79 4.57
C ALA A 203 26.02 -27.36 4.17
N SER A 204 26.97 -26.69 3.53
CA SER A 204 26.77 -25.75 2.42
C SER A 204 25.88 -24.52 2.66
N ALA A 205 26.52 -23.46 3.15
CA ALA A 205 26.08 -22.10 2.91
C ALA A 205 26.53 -21.68 1.49
N ASP A 206 25.65 -21.86 0.51
CA ASP A 206 25.72 -21.08 -0.74
C ASP A 206 24.88 -19.81 -0.54
N SER A 207 25.59 -18.69 -0.46
CA SER A 207 25.03 -17.36 -0.53
C SER A 207 24.52 -17.10 -1.94
N ILE A 208 23.23 -17.35 -2.18
CA ILE A 208 22.52 -16.76 -3.31
C ILE A 208 21.85 -15.48 -2.82
N SER A 209 22.24 -14.38 -3.47
CA SER A 209 21.69 -13.04 -3.30
C SER A 209 20.28 -13.00 -3.91
N ASP A 210 19.27 -12.93 -3.04
CA ASP A 210 17.91 -12.51 -3.41
C ASP A 210 17.89 -10.98 -3.57
N ASP A 211 18.21 -10.51 -4.78
CA ASP A 211 17.76 -9.22 -5.28
C ASP A 211 16.35 -9.42 -5.89
N ASP A 212 15.35 -9.56 -5.03
CA ASP A 212 13.93 -9.45 -5.40
C ASP A 212 13.62 -7.97 -5.68
N PHE A 213 13.84 -7.55 -6.92
CA PHE A 213 13.33 -6.29 -7.44
C PHE A 213 11.83 -6.46 -7.74
N ASP A 214 11.00 -5.77 -6.95
CA ASP A 214 9.55 -5.66 -7.07
C ASP A 214 9.10 -5.35 -8.51
N ASP A 215 8.72 -6.36 -9.28
CA ASP A 215 7.94 -6.18 -10.50
C ASP A 215 6.44 -6.15 -10.17
N ARG A 216 6.06 -5.16 -9.35
CA ARG A 216 4.66 -4.80 -9.08
C ARG A 216 4.23 -3.67 -10.02
N ASN A 217 4.14 -3.97 -11.31
CA ASN A 217 3.30 -3.15 -12.19
C ASN A 217 2.76 -3.95 -13.40
N ALA A 218 2.07 -5.05 -13.12
CA ALA A 218 1.13 -5.63 -14.09
C ALA A 218 -0.18 -4.82 -14.08
N PRO A 219 -0.59 -4.20 -15.20
CA PRO A 219 -1.90 -3.56 -15.31
C PRO A 219 -3.00 -4.62 -15.27
N MET A 220 -4.05 -4.33 -14.49
CA MET A 220 -5.33 -5.04 -14.48
C MET A 220 -5.80 -5.30 -15.91
N SER A 221 -5.94 -6.57 -16.29
CA SER A 221 -6.68 -6.94 -17.50
C SER A 221 -8.14 -6.50 -17.34
N PRO A 222 -8.73 -5.89 -18.38
CA PRO A 222 -10.14 -5.53 -18.35
C PRO A 222 -11.00 -6.79 -18.44
N ILE A 223 -12.14 -6.64 -17.79
CA ILE A 223 -13.29 -7.53 -17.71
C ILE A 223 -13.73 -8.03 -19.09
N GLY A 224 -14.15 -9.31 -19.09
CA GLY A 224 -14.57 -10.10 -20.22
C GLY A 224 -15.37 -9.33 -21.28
N GLU A 225 -14.74 -9.24 -22.45
CA GLU A 225 -15.39 -8.90 -23.69
C GLU A 225 -15.84 -10.22 -24.35
N ASN A 226 -17.07 -10.21 -24.81
CA ASN A 226 -17.78 -11.35 -25.38
C ASN A 226 -16.99 -11.96 -26.54
N ILE A 227 -16.53 -13.20 -26.39
CA ILE A 227 -16.19 -14.04 -27.53
C ILE A 227 -17.53 -14.45 -28.15
N GLU A 228 -17.99 -13.65 -29.10
CA GLU A 228 -18.87 -14.14 -30.16
C GLU A 228 -18.12 -15.27 -30.86
N VAL A 229 -18.62 -16.49 -30.67
CA VAL A 229 -18.24 -17.65 -31.45
C VAL A 229 -18.78 -17.39 -32.86
N GLU A 230 -17.98 -16.71 -33.67
CA GLU A 230 -18.17 -16.60 -35.11
C GLU A 230 -17.96 -18.01 -35.67
N GLN A 231 -19.08 -18.66 -35.98
CA GLN A 231 -19.11 -19.90 -36.73
C GLN A 231 -18.56 -19.58 -38.12
N GLY A 232 -17.26 -19.79 -38.28
CA GLY A 232 -16.63 -19.83 -39.60
C GLY A 232 -17.22 -21.01 -40.35
N ASP A 233 -18.10 -20.70 -41.30
CA ASP A 233 -18.45 -21.52 -42.46
C ASP A 233 -17.14 -22.04 -43.07
N GLU A 234 -16.84 -23.32 -42.82
CA GLU A 234 -15.95 -24.09 -43.68
C GLU A 234 -16.70 -24.30 -44.99
N SER A 235 -16.44 -23.40 -45.94
CA SER A 235 -16.77 -23.60 -47.34
C SER A 235 -16.03 -24.84 -47.84
N ASP A 236 -16.76 -25.96 -47.85
CA ASP A 236 -16.54 -27.07 -48.76
C ASP A 236 -16.64 -26.54 -50.20
N ASP A 237 -15.51 -26.09 -50.75
CA ASP A 237 -15.35 -25.95 -52.20
C ASP A 237 -15.27 -27.35 -52.81
N ASP A 238 -16.45 -27.97 -52.92
CA ASP A 238 -16.74 -29.01 -53.88
C ASP A 238 -16.47 -28.46 -55.28
N LEU A 239 -15.27 -28.68 -55.79
CA LEU A 239 -15.01 -28.57 -57.22
C LEU A 239 -15.74 -29.72 -57.92
N GLU A 240 -17.01 -29.49 -58.19
CA GLU A 240 -17.79 -30.17 -59.21
C GLU A 240 -16.99 -30.14 -60.51
N VAL A 241 -16.44 -31.30 -60.87
CA VAL A 241 -15.91 -31.52 -62.21
C VAL A 241 -17.12 -31.56 -63.12
N ASP A 242 -17.42 -30.41 -63.73
CA ASP A 242 -18.44 -30.23 -64.76
C ASP A 242 -18.32 -31.34 -65.80
N GLY A 243 -19.31 -32.23 -65.77
CA GLY A 243 -19.60 -33.16 -66.83
C GLY A 243 -19.99 -32.37 -68.08
N LEU A 244 -19.00 -32.08 -68.93
CA LEU A 244 -19.24 -31.72 -70.32
C LEU A 244 -19.70 -32.96 -71.09
N SER A 245 -20.97 -33.27 -70.88
CA SER A 245 -21.82 -34.00 -71.81
C SER A 245 -22.17 -33.08 -72.98
N ASN A 246 -22.23 -33.69 -74.16
CA ASN A 246 -22.81 -33.18 -75.41
C ASN A 246 -21.96 -32.21 -76.23
N HIS A 247 -21.37 -32.70 -77.32
CA HIS A 247 -21.82 -32.22 -78.63
C HIS A 247 -21.47 -33.17 -79.79
N SER A 248 -22.50 -33.45 -80.60
CA SER A 248 -22.47 -33.71 -82.04
C SER A 248 -21.78 -35.00 -82.50
N ASP A 249 -22.53 -36.07 -82.79
CA ASP A 249 -23.18 -36.25 -84.10
C ASP A 249 -22.33 -35.70 -85.25
N TYR A 250 -21.45 -36.56 -85.77
CA TYR A 250 -21.20 -36.65 -87.19
C TYR A 250 -21.28 -38.12 -87.60
N VAL A 251 -22.48 -38.50 -87.99
CA VAL A 251 -22.74 -39.62 -88.91
C VAL A 251 -22.13 -39.22 -90.24
N THR A 252 -21.02 -39.86 -90.62
CA THR A 252 -20.66 -40.03 -92.02
C THR A 252 -20.68 -41.51 -92.32
N ASP A 253 -21.77 -41.91 -92.97
CA ASP A 253 -21.83 -43.11 -93.79
C ASP A 253 -20.66 -43.09 -94.79
N ASP A 254 -19.67 -43.94 -94.58
CA ASP A 254 -18.83 -44.42 -95.68
C ASP A 254 -18.74 -45.95 -95.59
N ALA A 255 -19.78 -46.55 -96.16
CA ALA A 255 -19.87 -47.96 -96.42
C ALA A 255 -19.05 -48.30 -97.67
N SER A 256 -17.77 -48.62 -97.51
CA SER A 256 -17.11 -49.60 -98.38
C SER A 256 -15.71 -49.97 -97.86
N HIS A 257 -15.44 -51.28 -97.87
CA HIS A 257 -14.17 -51.97 -97.58
C HIS A 257 -14.11 -52.71 -96.24
N ALA A 258 -14.82 -53.84 -96.21
CA ALA A 258 -14.44 -54.98 -95.39
C ALA A 258 -13.28 -55.74 -96.09
N PRO A 259 -12.02 -55.66 -95.62
CA PRO A 259 -11.03 -56.64 -96.01
C PRO A 259 -11.37 -57.95 -95.31
N THR A 260 -11.51 -59.03 -96.07
CA THR A 260 -11.55 -60.40 -95.56
C THR A 260 -10.19 -60.72 -94.94
N SER A 261 -9.99 -60.25 -93.71
CA SER A 261 -8.83 -60.56 -92.89
C SER A 261 -8.99 -61.98 -92.37
N SER A 262 -8.01 -62.79 -92.75
CA SER A 262 -7.71 -64.14 -92.29
C SER A 262 -8.10 -64.37 -90.84
N THR A 263 -8.85 -65.46 -90.58
CA THR A 263 -9.25 -65.89 -89.23
C THR A 263 -8.07 -66.03 -88.25
N LEU A 264 -6.83 -66.17 -88.76
CA LEU A 264 -5.61 -66.21 -87.96
C LEU A 264 -5.23 -64.85 -87.34
N ASP A 265 -5.54 -63.73 -87.98
CA ASP A 265 -5.24 -62.39 -87.45
C ASP A 265 -6.19 -61.97 -86.32
N ARG A 266 -7.43 -62.47 -86.34
CA ARG A 266 -8.42 -62.22 -85.30
C ARG A 266 -8.07 -62.91 -83.99
N GLU A 267 -7.53 -64.12 -84.05
CA GLU A 267 -7.02 -64.83 -82.86
C GLU A 267 -5.76 -64.19 -82.28
N ALA A 268 -4.85 -63.71 -83.13
CA ALA A 268 -3.66 -63.01 -82.67
C ALA A 268 -4.00 -61.65 -82.03
N SER A 269 -4.97 -60.91 -82.59
CA SER A 269 -5.49 -59.68 -82.01
C SER A 269 -6.20 -59.93 -80.67
N ALA A 270 -7.03 -60.99 -80.58
CA ALA A 270 -7.69 -61.37 -79.34
C ALA A 270 -6.70 -61.79 -78.24
N ARG A 271 -5.59 -62.47 -78.58
CA ARG A 271 -4.52 -62.78 -77.62
C ARG A 271 -3.83 -61.53 -77.10
N ARG A 272 -3.44 -60.59 -77.98
CA ARG A 272 -2.85 -59.31 -77.56
C ARG A 272 -3.81 -58.47 -76.71
N ALA A 273 -5.11 -58.48 -77.03
CA ALA A 273 -6.12 -57.79 -76.24
C ALA A 273 -6.27 -58.41 -74.84
N ARG A 274 -6.19 -59.74 -74.71
CA ARG A 274 -6.20 -60.42 -73.40
C ARG A 274 -4.93 -60.14 -72.60
N GLU A 275 -3.77 -60.18 -73.23
CA GLU A 275 -2.49 -59.86 -72.58
C GLU A 275 -2.44 -58.39 -72.14
N GLN A 276 -2.95 -57.46 -72.96
CA GLN A 276 -3.08 -56.05 -72.57
C GLN A 276 -4.08 -55.85 -71.43
N ALA A 277 -5.21 -56.55 -71.45
CA ALA A 277 -6.19 -56.52 -70.36
C ALA A 277 -5.60 -57.07 -69.05
N GLU A 278 -4.87 -58.19 -69.10
CA GLU A 278 -4.20 -58.79 -67.94
C GLU A 278 -3.12 -57.86 -67.37
N LEU A 279 -2.34 -57.20 -68.22
CA LEU A 279 -1.33 -56.24 -67.80
C LEU A 279 -1.95 -55.00 -67.14
N LEU A 280 -3.06 -54.49 -67.69
CA LEU A 280 -3.82 -53.39 -67.08
C LEU A 280 -4.45 -53.79 -65.76
N GLU A 281 -5.00 -55.00 -65.66
CA GLU A 281 -5.55 -55.54 -64.41
C GLU A 281 -4.45 -55.70 -63.35
N ARG A 282 -3.26 -56.19 -63.74
CA ARG A 282 -2.11 -56.30 -62.85
C ARG A 282 -1.62 -54.92 -62.38
N GLN A 283 -1.59 -53.93 -63.27
CA GLN A 283 -1.27 -52.55 -62.89
C GLN A 283 -2.34 -51.95 -61.96
N ALA A 284 -3.62 -52.21 -62.21
CA ALA A 284 -4.72 -51.74 -61.37
C ALA A 284 -4.65 -52.36 -59.97
N ARG A 285 -4.38 -53.67 -59.85
CA ARG A 285 -4.17 -54.35 -58.56
C ARG A 285 -2.97 -53.80 -57.81
N ALA A 286 -1.83 -53.60 -58.49
CA ALA A 286 -0.64 -53.02 -57.86
C ALA A 286 -0.89 -51.58 -57.35
N ARG A 287 -1.66 -50.77 -58.09
CA ARG A 287 -2.06 -49.43 -57.64
C ARG A 287 -2.98 -49.48 -56.43
N ALA A 288 -4.00 -50.35 -56.45
CA ALA A 288 -4.91 -50.54 -55.33
C ALA A 288 -4.20 -51.04 -54.06
N GLU A 289 -3.22 -51.94 -54.19
CA GLU A 289 -2.39 -52.39 -53.06
C GLU A 289 -1.55 -51.26 -52.46
N VAL A 290 -0.94 -50.42 -53.30
CA VAL A 290 -0.16 -49.26 -52.84
C VAL A 290 -1.06 -48.24 -52.16
N GLU A 291 -2.23 -47.97 -52.73
CA GLU A 291 -3.21 -47.04 -52.16
C GLU A 291 -3.73 -47.55 -50.80
N HIS A 292 -4.09 -48.83 -50.70
CA HIS A 292 -4.49 -49.45 -49.44
C HIS A 292 -3.35 -49.40 -48.40
N ALA A 293 -2.11 -49.69 -48.80
CA ALA A 293 -0.96 -49.60 -47.91
C ALA A 293 -0.67 -48.15 -47.45
N GLN A 294 -0.91 -47.15 -48.30
CA GLN A 294 -0.81 -45.74 -47.94
C GLN A 294 -1.92 -45.32 -46.99
N ALA A 295 -3.16 -45.75 -47.23
CA ALA A 295 -4.31 -45.49 -46.37
C ALA A 295 -4.11 -46.08 -44.96
N GLU A 296 -3.64 -47.31 -44.85
CA GLU A 296 -3.34 -47.96 -43.56
C GLU A 296 -2.20 -47.25 -42.82
N ARG A 297 -1.14 -46.82 -43.53
CA ARG A 297 -0.07 -46.01 -42.93
C ARG A 297 -0.58 -44.66 -42.43
N ALA A 298 -1.46 -44.00 -43.20
CA ALA A 298 -2.07 -42.74 -42.81
C ALA A 298 -2.97 -42.91 -41.57
N ARG A 299 -3.75 -44.00 -41.51
CA ARG A 299 -4.58 -44.35 -40.36
C ARG A 299 -3.74 -44.55 -39.10
N LEU A 300 -2.67 -45.34 -39.19
CA LEU A 300 -1.77 -45.59 -38.05
C LEU A 300 -1.06 -44.31 -37.59
N ARG A 301 -0.70 -43.41 -38.53
CA ARG A 301 -0.13 -42.11 -38.21
C ARG A 301 -1.12 -41.23 -37.43
N ARG A 302 -2.37 -41.12 -37.90
CA ARG A 302 -3.43 -40.37 -37.20
C ARG A 302 -3.70 -40.93 -35.81
N GLU A 303 -3.74 -42.25 -35.66
CA GLU A 303 -3.92 -42.88 -34.34
C GLU A 303 -2.77 -42.57 -33.38
N ARG A 304 -1.52 -42.62 -33.85
CA ARG A 304 -0.35 -42.24 -33.03
C ARG A 304 -0.38 -40.77 -32.64
N GLU A 305 -0.76 -39.89 -33.56
CA GLU A 305 -0.90 -38.45 -33.28
C GLU A 305 -2.00 -38.18 -32.25
N LEU A 306 -3.15 -38.88 -32.33
CA LEU A 306 -4.21 -38.78 -31.32
C LEU A 306 -3.74 -39.25 -29.94
N ARG A 307 -3.09 -40.41 -29.86
CA ARG A 307 -2.54 -40.92 -28.58
C ARG A 307 -1.48 -39.99 -27.99
N ALA A 308 -0.63 -39.39 -28.84
CA ALA A 308 0.37 -38.42 -28.40
C ALA A 308 -0.29 -37.16 -27.83
N LYS A 309 -1.34 -36.64 -28.49
CA LYS A 309 -2.12 -35.51 -27.99
C LYS A 309 -2.82 -35.82 -26.67
N GLU A 310 -3.41 -37.01 -26.53
CA GLU A 310 -4.04 -37.44 -25.27
C GLU A 310 -3.03 -37.54 -24.12
N GLU A 311 -1.83 -38.07 -24.39
CA GLU A 311 -0.76 -38.14 -23.38
C GLU A 311 -0.25 -36.75 -22.99
N GLU A 312 -0.11 -35.85 -23.97
CA GLU A 312 0.28 -34.45 -23.75
C GLU A 312 -0.74 -33.72 -22.88
N VAL A 313 -2.04 -33.81 -23.21
CA VAL A 313 -3.12 -33.23 -22.39
C VAL A 313 -3.09 -33.80 -20.98
N ARG A 314 -2.85 -35.11 -20.81
CA ARG A 314 -2.73 -35.73 -19.49
C ARG A 314 -1.52 -35.20 -18.70
N ARG A 315 -0.37 -35.00 -19.36
CA ARG A 315 0.83 -34.43 -18.72
C ARG A 315 0.60 -32.97 -18.33
N GLU A 316 -0.01 -32.17 -19.20
CA GLU A 316 -0.37 -30.79 -18.87
C GLU A 316 -1.33 -30.71 -17.68
N GLN A 317 -2.34 -31.58 -17.62
CA GLN A 317 -3.25 -31.64 -16.47
C GLN A 317 -2.53 -31.99 -15.17
N GLN A 318 -1.61 -32.96 -15.20
CA GLN A 318 -0.80 -33.33 -14.03
C GLN A 318 0.14 -32.19 -13.61
N GLU A 319 0.75 -31.50 -14.57
CA GLU A 319 1.63 -30.37 -14.28
C GLU A 319 0.85 -29.17 -13.73
N ARG A 320 -0.32 -28.84 -14.30
CA ARG A 320 -1.23 -27.81 -13.78
C ARG A 320 -1.66 -28.14 -12.35
N ALA A 321 -2.08 -29.37 -12.09
CA ALA A 321 -2.45 -29.81 -10.74
C ALA A 321 -1.28 -29.68 -9.75
N ARG A 322 -0.06 -30.03 -10.15
CA ARG A 322 1.15 -29.87 -9.32
C ARG A 322 1.47 -28.39 -9.05
N ARG A 323 1.37 -27.53 -10.06
CA ARG A 323 1.58 -26.08 -9.93
C ARG A 323 0.53 -25.45 -9.00
N GLU A 324 -0.75 -25.81 -9.16
CA GLU A 324 -1.81 -25.36 -8.27
C GLU A 324 -1.59 -25.82 -6.82
N GLN A 325 -1.15 -27.06 -6.61
CA GLN A 325 -0.87 -27.57 -5.26
C GLN A 325 0.31 -26.83 -4.61
N GLN A 326 1.38 -26.58 -5.37
CA GLN A 326 2.51 -25.77 -4.91
C GLN A 326 2.08 -24.34 -4.58
N GLU A 327 1.27 -23.73 -5.43
CA GLU A 327 0.78 -22.37 -5.20
C GLU A 327 -0.14 -22.29 -3.98
N ARG A 328 -1.06 -23.26 -3.80
CA ARG A 328 -1.88 -23.36 -2.58
C ARG A 328 -1.01 -23.50 -1.34
N SER A 329 0.01 -24.37 -1.38
CA SER A 329 0.93 -24.55 -0.24
C SER A 329 1.71 -23.27 0.09
N ARG A 330 2.16 -22.53 -0.94
CA ARG A 330 2.86 -21.25 -0.77
C ARG A 330 1.93 -20.17 -0.19
N ARG A 331 0.69 -20.10 -0.67
CA ARG A 331 -0.34 -19.18 -0.14
C ARG A 331 -0.68 -19.50 1.32
N GLU A 332 -0.85 -20.76 1.67
CA GLU A 332 -1.10 -21.19 3.06
C GLU A 332 0.09 -20.87 3.97
N GLN A 333 1.32 -21.10 3.54
CA GLN A 333 2.52 -20.72 4.31
C GLN A 333 2.61 -19.21 4.52
N GLN A 334 2.34 -18.42 3.48
CA GLN A 334 2.35 -16.96 3.56
C GLN A 334 1.24 -16.43 4.48
N GLU A 335 0.05 -17.05 4.46
CA GLU A 335 -1.04 -16.69 5.35
C GLU A 335 -0.72 -17.04 6.81
N ARG A 336 -0.17 -18.23 7.08
CA ARG A 336 0.30 -18.61 8.43
C ARG A 336 1.37 -17.63 8.94
N ALA A 337 2.36 -17.29 8.12
CA ALA A 337 3.39 -16.33 8.49
C ALA A 337 2.81 -14.93 8.79
N ARG A 338 1.80 -14.50 8.02
CA ARG A 338 1.09 -13.24 8.28
C ARG A 338 0.30 -13.28 9.58
N GLN A 339 -0.40 -14.38 9.87
CA GLN A 339 -1.14 -14.56 11.13
C GLN A 339 -0.20 -14.58 12.33
N ASP A 340 0.95 -15.26 12.23
CA ASP A 340 1.97 -15.29 13.28
C ASP A 340 2.56 -13.90 13.53
N TYR A 341 2.85 -13.14 12.48
CA TYR A 341 3.33 -11.77 12.60
C TYR A 341 2.29 -10.85 13.24
N GLU A 342 1.01 -10.94 12.83
CA GLU A 342 -0.06 -10.16 13.46
C GLU A 342 -0.24 -10.55 14.94
N GLN A 343 -0.17 -11.84 15.26
CA GLN A 343 -0.28 -12.32 16.63
C GLN A 343 0.90 -11.85 17.49
N GLN A 344 2.13 -11.86 16.96
CA GLN A 344 3.29 -11.28 17.62
C GLN A 344 3.13 -9.78 17.85
N GLN A 345 2.63 -9.02 16.86
CA GLN A 345 2.34 -7.60 17.03
C GLN A 345 1.29 -7.35 18.11
N ARG A 346 0.21 -8.14 18.14
CA ARG A 346 -0.82 -8.04 19.19
C ARG A 346 -0.24 -8.32 20.57
N ARG A 347 0.56 -9.39 20.72
CA ARG A 347 1.24 -9.71 21.99
C ARG A 347 2.22 -8.61 22.40
N ALA A 348 2.97 -8.03 21.46
CA ALA A 348 3.88 -6.92 21.73
C ALA A 348 3.12 -5.65 22.16
N ALA A 349 2.01 -5.33 21.49
CA ALA A 349 1.16 -4.20 21.84
C ALA A 349 0.50 -4.39 23.22
N GLU A 350 0.03 -5.60 23.53
CA GLU A 350 -0.55 -5.93 24.84
C GLU A 350 0.51 -5.92 25.94
N ALA A 351 1.70 -6.47 25.68
CA ALA A 351 2.84 -6.40 26.59
C ALA A 351 3.23 -4.94 26.85
N HIS A 352 3.28 -4.10 25.81
CA HIS A 352 3.52 -2.66 25.94
C HIS A 352 2.41 -1.96 26.73
N HIS A 353 1.14 -2.36 26.55
CA HIS A 353 0.03 -1.82 27.32
C HIS A 353 0.08 -2.25 28.80
N ARG A 354 0.58 -3.46 29.07
CA ARG A 354 0.73 -4.03 30.43
C ARG A 354 1.97 -3.52 31.16
N SER A 355 3.06 -3.25 30.44
CA SER A 355 4.32 -2.73 30.96
C SER A 355 4.36 -1.20 31.00
N GLN A 356 3.47 -0.51 30.29
CA GLN A 356 3.19 0.87 30.63
C GLN A 356 2.64 0.86 32.05
N PRO A 357 3.38 1.41 33.05
CA PRO A 357 2.82 1.57 34.36
C PRO A 357 1.51 2.31 34.16
N ARG A 358 0.46 1.85 34.84
CA ARG A 358 -0.73 2.66 35.10
C ARG A 358 -0.32 3.88 35.93
N ARG A 359 0.56 4.74 35.39
CA ARG A 359 0.52 6.15 35.66
C ARG A 359 -0.84 6.53 35.11
N SER A 360 -1.81 6.54 36.00
CA SER A 360 -2.91 7.48 35.98
C SER A 360 -2.32 8.87 35.74
N LEU A 361 -1.92 9.15 34.50
CA LEU A 361 -2.04 10.45 33.91
C LEU A 361 -3.53 10.66 33.89
N ASP A 362 -4.06 11.12 35.02
CA ASP A 362 -5.32 11.81 35.01
C ASP A 362 -5.18 12.83 33.85
N PRO A 363 -5.98 12.72 32.78
CA PRO A 363 -5.93 13.70 31.70
C PRO A 363 -6.25 15.12 32.20
N ASN A 364 -6.74 15.24 33.45
CA ASN A 364 -6.89 16.48 34.21
C ASN A 364 -5.74 16.78 35.17
N SER A 365 -4.63 16.05 35.18
CA SER A 365 -3.47 16.47 35.95
C SER A 365 -3.03 17.85 35.48
N ASP A 366 -2.96 18.81 36.40
CA ASP A 366 -2.69 20.21 36.10
C ASP A 366 -1.43 20.41 35.24
N SER A 367 -0.43 19.53 35.42
CA SER A 367 0.80 19.51 34.61
C SER A 367 0.55 19.21 33.14
N ALA A 368 -0.29 18.21 32.83
CA ALA A 368 -0.64 17.86 31.46
C ALA A 368 -1.50 18.96 30.80
N ALA A 369 -2.42 19.56 31.55
CA ALA A 369 -3.22 20.68 31.09
C ALA A 369 -2.35 21.91 30.72
N TRP A 370 -1.37 22.24 31.57
CA TRP A 370 -0.44 23.33 31.32
C TRP A 370 0.46 23.08 30.10
N ALA A 371 0.98 21.85 29.95
CA ALA A 371 1.78 21.47 28.79
C ALA A 371 1.01 21.60 27.48
N ARG A 372 -0.28 21.20 27.47
CA ARG A 372 -1.18 21.35 26.32
C ARG A 372 -1.43 22.81 25.98
N TYR A 373 -1.78 23.63 26.97
CA TYR A 373 -1.97 25.07 26.78
C TYR A 373 -0.71 25.71 26.18
N THR A 374 0.47 25.42 26.74
CA THR A 374 1.75 25.99 26.28
C THR A 374 2.07 25.57 24.85
N ALA A 375 1.89 24.28 24.51
CA ALA A 375 2.13 23.77 23.16
C ALA A 375 1.21 24.42 22.12
N GLN A 376 -0.09 24.55 22.44
CA GLN A 376 -1.04 25.20 21.54
C GLN A 376 -0.82 26.70 21.44
N TRP A 377 -0.43 27.37 22.54
CA TRP A 377 -0.07 28.79 22.54
C TRP A 377 1.15 29.06 21.66
N ASN A 378 2.20 28.24 21.77
CA ASN A 378 3.37 28.33 20.90
C ASN A 378 2.99 28.17 19.43
N LYS A 379 2.09 27.22 19.12
CA LYS A 379 1.56 27.05 17.75
C LYS A 379 0.83 28.32 17.28
N LEU A 380 -0.01 28.94 18.11
CA LEU A 380 -0.67 30.22 17.79
C LEU A 380 0.33 31.35 17.54
N GLN A 381 1.39 31.44 18.35
CA GLN A 381 2.44 32.44 18.18
C GLN A 381 3.20 32.29 16.86
N THR A 382 3.45 31.06 16.41
CA THR A 382 4.11 30.82 15.11
C THR A 382 3.26 31.26 13.91
N MET A 383 1.93 31.31 14.05
CA MET A 383 1.01 31.78 13.01
C MET A 383 0.98 33.31 12.90
N GLY A 384 1.09 34.01 14.03
CA GLY A 384 0.97 35.47 14.12
C GLY A 384 2.30 36.24 13.95
N VAL A 385 3.27 35.75 13.19
CA VAL A 385 4.54 36.47 12.92
C VAL A 385 4.34 37.38 11.70
N PRO A 386 4.39 38.72 11.86
CA PRO A 386 4.26 39.66 10.75
C PRO A 386 5.34 39.40 9.69
N GLY A 387 4.93 39.14 8.44
CA GLY A 387 5.84 38.87 7.32
C GLY A 387 5.85 37.41 6.84
N LYS A 388 5.32 36.46 7.60
CA LYS A 388 5.12 35.07 7.15
C LYS A 388 3.64 34.87 6.80
N LYS A 389 3.28 35.13 5.55
CA LYS A 389 1.92 34.85 5.02
C LYS A 389 1.74 33.33 4.90
N ASN A 390 1.52 32.65 6.03
CA ASN A 390 0.82 31.37 5.99
C ASN A 390 -0.66 31.70 5.77
N SER A 391 -1.04 31.93 4.50
CA SER A 391 -2.30 32.54 4.08
C SER A 391 -3.56 31.71 4.36
N ASP A 392 -3.41 30.49 4.89
CA ASP A 392 -4.51 29.50 4.93
C ASP A 392 -4.87 29.08 6.36
N ALA A 393 -4.23 29.66 7.39
CA ALA A 393 -4.53 29.31 8.78
C ALA A 393 -5.82 29.99 9.25
N ILE A 394 -6.90 29.21 9.29
CA ILE A 394 -8.21 29.64 9.78
C ILE A 394 -8.35 29.25 11.27
N LEU A 395 -8.61 30.25 12.13
CA LEU A 395 -8.87 30.06 13.56
C LEU A 395 -10.37 30.02 13.85
N PHE A 396 -10.76 29.02 14.63
CA PHE A 396 -12.10 28.87 15.21
C PHE A 396 -12.01 29.10 16.72
N PHE A 397 -13.13 29.43 17.36
CA PHE A 397 -13.20 29.60 18.82
C PHE A 397 -12.63 28.39 19.57
N SER A 398 -12.96 27.17 19.12
CA SER A 398 -12.50 25.91 19.72
C SER A 398 -11.00 25.65 19.58
N ASN A 399 -10.34 26.28 18.59
CA ASN A 399 -8.94 26.07 18.28
C ASN A 399 -8.03 27.09 18.98
N ILE A 400 -8.61 28.13 19.58
CA ILE A 400 -7.88 29.09 20.38
C ILE A 400 -7.50 28.41 21.71
N PRO A 401 -6.22 28.48 22.13
CA PRO A 401 -5.74 27.91 23.38
C PRO A 401 -6.17 28.75 24.58
N TRP A 402 -7.44 28.67 24.96
CA TRP A 402 -7.96 29.36 26.13
C TRP A 402 -7.23 28.91 27.42
N PRO A 403 -7.01 29.79 28.41
CA PRO A 403 -6.28 29.47 29.62
C PRO A 403 -7.14 28.68 30.63
N THR A 404 -7.72 27.57 30.19
CA THR A 404 -8.57 26.67 30.97
C THR A 404 -8.07 25.22 30.82
N VAL A 405 -8.34 24.37 31.82
CA VAL A 405 -7.93 22.95 31.78
C VAL A 405 -8.59 22.19 30.63
N ARG A 406 -9.85 22.52 30.35
CA ARG A 406 -10.64 21.99 29.24
C ARG A 406 -10.94 23.11 28.25
N ALA A 407 -10.79 22.83 26.96
CA ALA A 407 -11.12 23.79 25.91
C ALA A 407 -12.62 24.17 26.00
N PRO A 408 -12.94 25.47 26.16
CA PRO A 408 -14.32 25.94 26.24
C PRO A 408 -15.00 25.77 24.88
N ARG A 409 -16.33 25.58 24.89
CA ARG A 409 -17.14 25.53 23.66
C ARG A 409 -17.71 26.91 23.29
N GLY A 410 -17.81 27.81 24.26
CA GLY A 410 -18.25 29.18 24.08
C GLY A 410 -17.70 30.13 25.15
N PRO A 411 -18.01 31.43 25.07
CA PRO A 411 -17.51 32.43 26.02
C PRO A 411 -18.00 32.20 27.45
N ASP A 412 -19.21 31.67 27.64
CA ASP A 412 -19.81 31.38 28.96
C ASP A 412 -19.06 30.29 29.74
N ASP A 413 -18.35 29.40 29.05
CA ASP A 413 -17.55 28.35 29.67
C ASP A 413 -16.24 28.89 30.29
N ILE A 414 -15.86 30.14 29.95
CA ILE A 414 -14.66 30.80 30.47
C ILE A 414 -15.00 31.40 31.83
N THR A 415 -15.03 30.52 32.83
CA THR A 415 -15.32 30.87 34.23
C THR A 415 -14.05 31.20 35.01
N LYS A 416 -14.21 31.95 36.10
CA LYS A 416 -13.11 32.32 36.99
C LYS A 416 -12.41 31.10 37.56
N GLU A 417 -13.16 30.08 37.94
CA GLU A 417 -12.69 28.83 38.52
C GLU A 417 -11.84 28.05 37.49
N ALA A 418 -12.29 27.99 36.23
CA ALA A 418 -11.58 27.28 35.17
C ALA A 418 -10.25 27.93 34.79
N VAL A 419 -10.18 29.27 34.82
CA VAL A 419 -8.92 30.00 34.59
C VAL A 419 -8.01 29.94 35.81
N ALA A 420 -8.58 30.06 37.02
CA ALA A 420 -7.83 29.96 38.27
C ALA A 420 -7.19 28.58 38.44
N SER A 421 -7.88 27.49 38.11
CA SER A 421 -7.33 26.13 38.24
C SER A 421 -6.07 25.96 37.41
N LEU A 422 -6.06 26.44 36.15
CA LEU A 422 -4.88 26.35 35.29
C LEU A 422 -3.75 27.31 35.74
N VAL A 423 -4.07 28.58 35.99
CA VAL A 423 -3.07 29.63 36.19
C VAL A 423 -2.47 29.60 37.61
N LEU A 424 -3.26 29.21 38.61
CA LEU A 424 -2.85 29.15 40.02
C LEU A 424 -2.29 27.79 40.44
N SER A 425 -2.39 26.75 39.60
CA SER A 425 -1.84 25.42 39.93
C SER A 425 -0.35 25.50 40.33
N SER A 426 0.03 24.66 41.30
CA SER A 426 1.41 24.50 41.76
C SER A 426 2.30 23.82 40.72
N SER A 427 1.71 23.11 39.75
CA SER A 427 2.45 22.47 38.64
C SER A 427 2.88 23.45 37.55
N HIS A 428 2.39 24.70 37.61
CA HIS A 428 2.79 25.77 36.70
C HIS A 428 4.12 26.37 37.18
N SER A 429 5.16 26.31 36.34
CA SER A 429 6.46 27.03 36.46
C SER A 429 6.90 27.32 37.90
N HIS A 430 7.64 26.41 38.54
CA HIS A 430 8.14 26.55 39.92
C HIS A 430 8.93 27.86 40.13
N ASP A 431 9.50 28.43 39.07
CA ASP A 431 10.38 29.59 39.12
C ASP A 431 9.64 30.95 39.14
N LYS A 432 8.34 31.00 38.84
CA LYS A 432 7.59 32.25 38.72
C LYS A 432 6.55 32.42 39.82
N ASN A 433 6.60 33.56 40.52
CA ASN A 433 5.56 33.96 41.46
C ASN A 433 4.20 34.10 40.74
N VAL A 434 3.12 33.63 41.36
CA VAL A 434 1.73 33.72 40.90
C VAL A 434 1.37 35.12 40.38
N LYS A 435 1.82 36.19 41.04
CA LYS A 435 1.58 37.58 40.60
C LYS A 435 2.19 37.87 39.24
N ALA A 436 3.38 37.34 38.95
CA ALA A 436 4.02 37.48 37.64
C ALA A 436 3.24 36.71 36.57
N ARG A 437 2.75 35.51 36.89
CA ARG A 437 1.96 34.67 35.98
C ARG A 437 0.65 35.35 35.55
N LEU A 438 -0.05 36.00 36.50
CA LEU A 438 -1.26 36.77 36.19
C LEU A 438 -0.98 38.03 35.34
N ARG A 439 0.15 38.71 35.56
CA ARG A 439 0.57 39.84 34.73
C ARG A 439 0.88 39.40 33.30
N GLU A 440 1.58 38.28 33.14
CA GLU A 440 1.85 37.70 31.83
C GLU A 440 0.54 37.37 31.11
N LEU A 441 -0.42 36.75 31.80
CA LEU A 441 -1.73 36.45 31.24
C LEU A 441 -2.48 37.71 30.78
N LEU A 442 -2.49 38.78 31.56
CA LEU A 442 -3.08 40.07 31.17
C LEU A 442 -2.41 40.69 29.94
N LEU A 443 -1.08 40.58 29.83
CA LEU A 443 -0.35 41.10 28.67
C LEU A 443 -0.64 40.30 27.40
N LEU A 444 -0.83 38.98 27.53
CA LEU A 444 -1.13 38.06 26.43
C LEU A 444 -2.59 38.22 25.94
N TRP A 445 -3.53 38.32 26.87
CA TRP A 445 -4.97 38.36 26.60
C TRP A 445 -5.57 39.77 26.66
N HIS A 446 -4.76 40.82 26.51
CA HIS A 446 -5.27 42.18 26.41
C HIS A 446 -6.11 42.34 25.13
N PRO A 447 -7.35 42.86 25.19
CA PRO A 447 -8.26 42.90 24.05
C PRO A 447 -7.64 43.64 22.84
N ASP A 448 -7.05 44.80 23.06
CA ASP A 448 -6.41 45.59 22.00
C ASP A 448 -5.27 44.83 21.28
N LYS A 449 -4.36 44.21 22.05
CA LYS A 449 -3.22 43.47 21.50
C LYS A 449 -3.66 42.18 20.82
N PHE A 450 -4.65 41.49 21.38
CA PHE A 450 -5.16 40.25 20.83
C PHE A 450 -5.88 40.49 19.51
N VAL A 451 -6.78 41.49 19.49
CA VAL A 451 -7.56 41.85 18.30
C VAL A 451 -6.63 42.28 17.16
N GLY A 452 -5.66 43.16 17.43
CA GLY A 452 -4.73 43.63 16.42
C GLY A 452 -3.83 42.53 15.82
N ARG A 453 -3.58 41.45 16.57
CA ARG A 453 -2.63 40.41 16.16
C ARG A 453 -3.28 39.17 15.55
N TRP A 454 -4.40 38.69 16.10
CA TRP A 454 -4.96 37.39 15.74
C TRP A 454 -6.36 37.45 15.13
N MET A 455 -7.11 38.54 15.29
CA MET A 455 -8.51 38.61 14.82
C MET A 455 -8.65 38.45 13.30
N CYS A 456 -7.64 38.86 12.53
CA CYS A 456 -7.64 38.70 11.08
C CYS A 456 -7.60 37.23 10.61
N TYR A 457 -7.21 36.29 11.48
CA TYR A 457 -7.21 34.85 11.20
C TYR A 457 -8.47 34.13 11.70
N VAL A 458 -9.31 34.80 12.49
CA VAL A 458 -10.53 34.21 13.07
C VAL A 458 -11.67 34.26 12.06
N VAL A 459 -12.39 33.14 11.91
CA VAL A 459 -13.59 33.05 11.07
C VAL A 459 -14.59 34.13 11.48
N PRO A 460 -15.17 34.89 10.53
CA PRO A 460 -16.10 35.98 10.85
C PRO A 460 -17.26 35.60 11.78
N THR A 461 -17.74 34.36 11.69
CA THR A 461 -18.81 33.80 12.53
C THR A 461 -18.42 33.75 14.01
N ASP A 462 -17.14 33.47 14.33
CA ASP A 462 -16.66 33.26 15.69
C ASP A 462 -16.04 34.54 16.30
N GLN A 463 -15.82 35.59 15.50
CA GLN A 463 -15.25 36.85 15.98
C GLN A 463 -15.96 37.48 17.20
N PRO A 464 -17.31 37.54 17.29
CA PRO A 464 -17.97 38.07 18.48
C PRO A 464 -17.65 37.24 19.72
N ASP A 465 -17.75 35.92 19.64
CA ASP A 465 -17.49 34.99 20.75
C ASP A 465 -16.03 35.05 21.20
N VAL A 466 -15.10 35.13 20.26
CA VAL A 466 -13.67 35.29 20.56
C VAL A 466 -13.40 36.63 21.25
N THR A 467 -14.03 37.71 20.81
CA THR A 467 -13.89 39.03 21.43
C THR A 467 -14.40 39.00 22.87
N GLU A 468 -15.58 38.41 23.10
CA GLU A 468 -16.15 38.23 24.43
C GLU A 468 -15.27 37.36 25.33
N GLY A 469 -14.78 36.23 24.81
CA GLY A 469 -13.89 35.33 25.55
C GLY A 469 -12.59 36.02 25.97
N VAL A 470 -11.97 36.81 25.09
CA VAL A 470 -10.77 37.59 25.42
C VAL A 470 -11.06 38.62 26.52
N MET A 471 -12.19 39.33 26.43
CA MET A 471 -12.62 40.26 27.49
C MET A 471 -12.90 39.54 28.81
N ALA A 472 -13.49 38.34 28.78
CA ALA A 472 -13.74 37.53 29.97
C ALA A 472 -12.42 37.14 30.66
N VAL A 473 -11.45 36.59 29.91
CA VAL A 473 -10.12 36.25 30.44
C VAL A 473 -9.43 37.46 31.07
N ALA A 474 -9.45 38.62 30.40
CA ALA A 474 -8.82 39.83 30.91
C ALA A 474 -9.48 40.34 32.20
N ARG A 475 -10.83 40.30 32.29
CA ARG A 475 -11.56 40.64 33.52
C ARG A 475 -11.21 39.70 34.67
N ILE A 476 -11.30 38.40 34.43
CA ILE A 476 -10.98 37.36 35.43
C ILE A 476 -9.54 37.51 35.94
N ALA A 477 -8.58 37.74 35.04
CA ALA A 477 -7.18 37.91 35.42
C ALA A 477 -6.95 39.15 36.31
N ASN A 478 -7.67 40.25 36.06
CA ASN A 478 -7.64 41.45 36.92
C ASN A 478 -8.27 41.18 38.29
N GLU A 479 -9.41 40.49 38.34
CA GLU A 479 -10.05 40.10 39.60
C GLU A 479 -9.14 39.22 40.46
N LEU A 480 -8.56 38.16 39.88
CA LEU A 480 -7.63 37.27 40.58
C LEU A 480 -6.38 38.02 41.08
N MET A 481 -5.92 39.03 40.34
CA MET A 481 -4.81 39.89 40.76
C MET A 481 -5.20 40.80 41.92
N ALA A 482 -6.40 41.39 41.90
CA ALA A 482 -6.91 42.24 42.98
C ALA A 482 -7.10 41.44 44.28
N GLU A 483 -7.72 40.25 44.23
CA GLU A 483 -7.90 39.37 45.38
C GLU A 483 -6.58 38.97 46.04
N ARG A 484 -5.56 38.69 45.22
CA ARG A 484 -4.21 38.37 45.72
C ARG A 484 -3.54 39.55 46.38
N ASN A 485 -3.73 40.77 45.88
CA ASN A 485 -3.17 41.96 46.51
C ASN A 485 -3.85 42.25 47.86
N LEU A 486 -5.14 41.97 47.98
CA LEU A 486 -5.90 42.13 49.24
C LEU A 486 -5.54 41.09 50.30
N ARG A 487 -5.18 39.85 49.90
CA ARG A 487 -4.77 38.78 50.84
C ARG A 487 -3.33 38.90 51.35
N LEU A 488 -2.54 39.84 50.83
CA LEU A 488 -1.15 40.09 51.25
C LEU A 488 -1.00 41.35 52.11
N LEU A 489 -2.11 42.03 52.41
CA LEU A 489 -2.26 43.07 53.43
C LEU A 489 -2.91 42.44 54.66
#